data_AF-A0A9W5QM12-F1
#
_entry.id   AF-A0A9W5QM12-F1
#
_cell.length_a   1.000
_cell.length_b   1.000
_cell.length_c   1.000
_cell.angle_alpha   90.00
_cell.angle_beta   90.00
_cell.angle_gamma   90.00
#
_symmetry.space_group_name_H-M   'P 1'
#
loop_
_entity.id
_entity.type
_entity.pdbx_description
1 polymer ?
#
loop_
_entity_poly.entity_id
_entity_poly.type
_entity_poly.pdbx_seq_one_letter_code
_entity_poly.pdbx_strand_id
1 'polypeptide(L)'
;MEALDLGGLKSNWRAFKELLESKHQDYLTEYYFVFREDDCGDEAYAFTSHTDLDEWLSKKFWEWERYDTRNIEESMNDIFVWKLISESDFKRLSSLYKGARKTGIEIDGERYYRKLIPVSVEPTVVVSTNFY
;
A
#
# COMPACT_ATOMS: atom_id res chain seq x y z
N MET A 1 -6.04 -9.29 -6.01
CA MET A 1 -7.09 -9.97 -5.19
C MET A 1 -7.18 -9.24 -3.85
N GLU A 2 -8.31 -8.56 -3.57
CA GLU A 2 -8.54 -7.80 -2.33
C GLU A 2 -8.92 -8.74 -1.19
N ALA A 3 -8.24 -8.67 -0.04
CA ALA A 3 -8.58 -9.47 1.12
C ALA A 3 -8.34 -8.70 2.43
N LEU A 4 -9.47 -8.37 3.08
CA LEU A 4 -9.76 -8.26 4.53
C LEU A 4 -10.58 -7.02 4.87
N ASP A 5 -11.75 -7.23 5.48
CA ASP A 5 -12.42 -6.27 6.37
C ASP A 5 -13.02 -7.05 7.55
N LEU A 6 -12.45 -6.90 8.75
CA LEU A 6 -12.98 -7.34 10.05
C LEU A 6 -12.28 -6.57 11.21
N GLY A 7 -12.51 -5.25 11.33
CA GLY A 7 -12.18 -4.45 12.53
C GLY A 7 -11.10 -3.37 12.35
N GLY A 8 -10.60 -2.80 13.45
CA GLY A 8 -9.63 -1.69 13.45
C GLY A 8 -8.20 -2.06 13.01
N LEU A 9 -7.32 -1.06 12.87
CA LEU A 9 -6.00 -1.11 12.23
C LEU A 9 -5.12 -2.21 12.79
N LYS A 10 -5.17 -2.39 14.11
CA LYS A 10 -4.39 -3.40 14.83
C LYS A 10 -4.88 -4.83 14.52
N SER A 11 -6.19 -5.01 14.37
CA SER A 11 -6.79 -6.30 14.01
C SER A 11 -6.46 -6.65 12.56
N ASN A 12 -6.60 -5.69 11.65
CA ASN A 12 -6.27 -5.89 10.24
C ASN A 12 -4.78 -6.13 10.03
N TRP A 13 -3.91 -5.42 10.76
CA TRP A 13 -2.47 -5.70 10.74
C TRP A 13 -2.13 -7.11 11.22
N ARG A 14 -2.83 -7.61 12.25
CA ARG A 14 -2.63 -8.97 12.75
C ARG A 14 -3.08 -10.01 11.73
N ALA A 15 -4.27 -9.84 11.15
CA ALA A 15 -4.78 -10.73 10.11
C ALA A 15 -3.88 -10.73 8.86
N PHE A 16 -3.41 -9.55 8.46
CA PHE A 16 -2.43 -9.41 7.38
C PHE A 16 -1.12 -10.13 7.69
N LYS A 17 -0.59 -9.97 8.90
CA LYS A 17 0.60 -10.68 9.35
C LYS A 17 0.40 -12.20 9.27
N GLU A 18 -0.71 -12.72 9.80
CA GLU A 18 -1.02 -14.15 9.78
C GLU A 18 -1.15 -14.67 8.32
N LEU A 19 -1.77 -13.89 7.43
CA LEU A 19 -1.87 -14.22 6.00
C LEU A 19 -0.50 -14.30 5.33
N LEU A 20 0.36 -13.31 5.58
CA LEU A 20 1.71 -13.27 5.00
C LEU A 20 2.58 -14.43 5.49
N GLU A 21 2.54 -14.72 6.79
CA GLU A 21 3.30 -15.83 7.39
C GLU A 21 2.81 -17.20 6.91
N SER A 22 1.56 -17.30 6.44
CA SER A 22 0.99 -18.52 5.86
C SER A 22 1.35 -18.75 4.38
N LYS A 23 1.87 -17.73 3.68
CA LYS A 23 2.25 -17.82 2.27
C LYS A 23 3.74 -18.16 2.15
N HIS A 24 4.05 -19.12 1.28
CA HIS A 24 5.43 -19.37 0.89
C HIS A 24 5.96 -18.25 0.00
N GLN A 25 7.24 -17.91 0.20
CA GLN A 25 7.92 -16.80 -0.45
C GLN A 25 8.11 -17.07 -1.95
N ASP A 26 7.46 -16.27 -2.79
CA ASP A 26 7.95 -16.01 -4.15
C ASP A 26 8.83 -14.76 -4.06
N TYR A 27 10.10 -14.88 -4.44
CA TYR A 27 11.15 -13.86 -4.26
C TYR A 27 10.84 -12.50 -4.94
N LEU A 28 9.83 -12.49 -5.83
CA LEU A 28 9.38 -11.32 -6.59
C LEU A 28 8.12 -10.66 -6.00
N THR A 29 7.53 -11.25 -4.95
CA THR A 29 6.28 -10.75 -4.38
C THR A 29 6.53 -9.51 -3.54
N GLU A 30 5.92 -8.39 -3.92
CA GLU A 30 5.96 -7.17 -3.15
C GLU A 30 4.72 -7.04 -2.28
N TYR A 31 4.89 -6.80 -0.98
CA TYR A 31 3.77 -6.70 -0.06
C TYR A 31 3.48 -5.25 0.33
N TYR A 32 2.23 -4.85 0.16
CA TYR A 32 1.72 -3.54 0.52
C TYR A 32 0.55 -3.68 1.49
N PHE A 33 0.53 -2.85 2.51
CA PHE A 33 -0.56 -2.72 3.46
C PHE A 33 -1.07 -1.29 3.43
N VAL A 34 -2.28 -1.10 2.93
CA VAL A 34 -2.96 0.18 2.83
C VAL A 34 -3.88 0.32 4.03
N PHE A 35 -3.93 1.49 4.63
CA PHE A 35 -4.90 1.80 5.66
C PHE A 35 -5.31 3.25 5.58
N ARG A 36 -6.55 3.53 5.98
CA ARG A 36 -7.09 4.88 6.09
C ARG A 36 -7.42 5.14 7.55
N GLU A 37 -6.95 6.26 8.09
CA GLU A 37 -7.46 6.75 9.38
C GLU A 37 -8.82 7.38 9.11
N ASP A 38 -9.92 6.69 9.43
CA ASP A 38 -11.27 7.24 9.36
C ASP A 38 -11.98 7.07 10.72
N ASP A 39 -12.83 8.04 11.05
CA ASP A 39 -13.53 8.17 12.33
C ASP A 39 -14.54 7.03 12.59
N CYS A 40 -14.91 6.26 11.56
CA CYS A 40 -15.93 5.21 11.60
C CYS A 40 -15.39 3.76 11.58
N GLY A 41 -14.07 3.57 11.54
CA GLY A 41 -13.44 2.25 11.50
C GLY A 41 -12.22 2.26 10.58
N ASP A 42 -11.14 1.60 11.00
CA ASP A 42 -9.92 1.55 10.21
C ASP A 42 -10.07 0.53 9.07
N GLU A 43 -10.45 0.99 7.88
CA GLU A 43 -10.36 0.17 6.68
C GLU A 43 -8.89 -0.07 6.34
N ALA A 44 -8.52 -1.34 6.15
CA ALA A 44 -7.17 -1.68 5.75
C ALA A 44 -7.17 -2.83 4.73
N TYR A 45 -6.28 -2.71 3.75
CA TYR A 45 -6.22 -3.57 2.58
C TYR A 45 -4.80 -4.07 2.38
N ALA A 46 -4.68 -5.25 1.78
CA ALA A 46 -3.41 -5.91 1.53
C ALA A 46 -3.25 -6.20 0.04
N PHE A 47 -2.07 -5.91 -0.50
CA PHE A 47 -1.73 -6.17 -1.91
C PHE A 47 -0.39 -6.89 -1.99
N THR A 48 -0.27 -7.79 -2.98
CA THR A 48 0.94 -8.59 -3.25
C THR A 48 1.64 -8.18 -4.55
N SER A 49 1.20 -7.06 -5.15
CA SER A 49 1.73 -6.52 -6.40
C SER A 49 1.54 -5.00 -6.39
N HIS A 50 2.49 -4.27 -6.95
CA HIS A 50 2.37 -2.83 -7.16
C HIS A 50 1.24 -2.50 -8.15
N THR A 51 1.07 -3.30 -9.20
CA THR A 51 0.00 -3.11 -10.19
C THR A 51 -1.38 -3.21 -9.57
N ASP A 52 -1.62 -4.22 -8.73
CA ASP A 52 -2.90 -4.38 -8.02
C ASP A 52 -3.19 -3.18 -7.10
N LEU A 53 -2.15 -2.64 -6.45
CA LEU A 53 -2.26 -1.46 -5.60
C LEU A 53 -2.63 -0.21 -6.44
N ASP A 54 -1.95 0.03 -7.56
CA ASP A 54 -2.19 1.18 -8.42
C ASP A 54 -3.59 1.14 -9.04
N GLU A 55 -4.02 -0.02 -9.53
CA GLU A 55 -5.38 -0.21 -10.05
C GLU A 55 -6.43 0.07 -8.97
N TRP A 56 -6.19 -0.40 -7.75
CA TRP A 56 -7.08 -0.15 -6.62
C TRP A 56 -7.12 1.33 -6.23
N LEU A 57 -5.96 1.99 -6.12
CA LEU A 57 -5.89 3.43 -5.80
C LEU A 57 -6.60 4.26 -6.87
N SER A 58 -6.38 3.97 -8.16
CA SER A 58 -7.05 4.62 -9.27
C SER A 58 -8.57 4.43 -9.19
N LYS A 59 -9.04 3.21 -8.95
CA LYS A 59 -10.46 2.91 -8.77
C LYS A 59 -11.06 3.69 -7.59
N LYS A 60 -10.39 3.71 -6.43
CA LYS A 60 -10.85 4.42 -5.23
C LYS A 60 -10.84 5.93 -5.36
N PHE A 61 -9.90 6.49 -6.12
CA PHE A 61 -9.90 7.92 -6.45
C PHE A 61 -11.24 8.34 -7.10
N TRP A 62 -11.73 7.56 -8.06
CA TRP A 62 -13.00 7.84 -8.74
C TRP A 62 -14.21 7.51 -7.86
N GLU A 63 -14.23 6.35 -7.20
CA GLU A 63 -15.35 5.91 -6.35
C GLU A 63 -15.62 6.84 -5.17
N TRP A 64 -14.56 7.44 -4.60
CA TRP A 64 -14.67 8.39 -3.49
C TRP A 64 -14.74 9.85 -3.95
N GLU A 65 -14.95 10.08 -5.26
CA GLU A 65 -15.09 11.41 -5.84
C GLU A 65 -13.94 12.37 -5.47
N ARG A 66 -12.71 11.82 -5.33
CA ARG A 66 -11.53 12.58 -4.89
C ARG A 66 -11.11 13.66 -5.89
N TYR A 67 -11.69 13.65 -7.10
CA TYR A 67 -11.53 14.70 -8.09
C TYR A 67 -12.25 16.01 -7.72
N ASP A 68 -13.28 15.97 -6.86
CA ASP A 68 -14.05 17.15 -6.45
C ASP A 68 -13.43 17.85 -5.23
N THR A 69 -12.11 18.03 -5.27
CA THR A 69 -11.35 18.77 -4.27
C THR A 69 -10.66 19.97 -4.90
N ARG A 70 -10.38 20.98 -4.07
CA ARG A 70 -9.61 22.15 -4.49
C ARG A 70 -8.13 21.82 -4.74
N ASN A 71 -7.61 20.76 -4.11
CA ASN A 71 -6.22 20.34 -4.26
C ASN A 71 -6.16 18.84 -4.61
N ILE A 72 -6.08 18.53 -5.91
CA ILE A 72 -6.09 17.16 -6.43
C ILE A 72 -4.86 16.38 -5.94
N GLU A 73 -3.70 17.04 -5.85
CA GLU A 73 -2.44 16.39 -5.43
C GLU A 73 -2.53 15.86 -3.99
N GLU A 74 -3.30 16.55 -3.13
CA GLU A 74 -3.50 16.18 -1.72
C GLU A 74 -4.78 15.36 -1.49
N SER A 75 -5.50 15.01 -2.56
CA SER A 75 -6.83 14.40 -2.50
C SER A 75 -6.86 13.01 -1.87
N MET A 76 -5.70 12.36 -1.71
CA MET A 76 -5.54 11.02 -1.16
C MET A 76 -4.57 10.98 0.04
N ASN A 77 -4.32 12.14 0.69
CA ASN A 77 -3.38 12.24 1.81
C ASN A 77 -3.80 11.49 3.09
N ASP A 78 -5.08 11.13 3.20
CA ASP A 78 -5.64 10.30 4.27
C ASP A 78 -5.39 8.79 4.06
N ILE A 79 -4.82 8.40 2.92
CA ILE A 79 -4.50 7.01 2.60
C ILE A 79 -3.02 6.78 2.86
N PHE A 80 -2.74 5.82 3.74
CA PHE A 80 -1.39 5.46 4.14
C PHE A 80 -1.02 4.09 3.58
N VAL A 81 0.15 4.00 2.94
CA VAL A 81 0.65 2.74 2.36
C VAL A 81 1.95 2.34 3.03
N TRP A 82 1.98 1.19 3.68
CA TRP A 82 3.20 0.54 4.11
C TRP A 82 3.66 -0.48 3.09
N LYS A 83 4.86 -0.28 2.53
CA LYS A 83 5.58 -1.32 1.79
C LYS A 83 6.41 -2.15 2.75
N LEU A 84 6.30 -3.47 2.67
CA LEU A 84 7.21 -4.37 3.36
C LEU A 84 8.50 -4.55 2.55
N ILE A 85 9.61 -4.57 3.28
CA ILE A 85 10.96 -4.66 2.74
C ILE A 85 11.64 -5.82 3.46
N SER A 86 12.15 -6.79 2.71
CA SER A 86 12.89 -7.91 3.28
C SER A 86 14.14 -7.42 4.01
N GLU A 87 14.59 -8.14 5.04
CA GLU A 87 15.81 -7.77 5.76
C GLU A 87 17.03 -7.77 4.83
N SER A 88 17.07 -8.69 3.85
CA SER A 88 18.13 -8.72 2.83
C SER A 88 18.15 -7.44 2.00
N ASP A 89 17.00 -6.97 1.51
CA ASP A 89 16.90 -5.72 0.74
C ASP A 89 17.19 -4.50 1.60
N PHE A 90 16.71 -4.48 2.84
CA PHE A 90 16.99 -3.41 3.77
C PHE A 90 18.50 -3.26 4.03
N LYS A 91 19.21 -4.38 4.21
CA LYS A 91 20.68 -4.36 4.39
C LYS A 91 21.41 -3.92 3.12
N ARG A 92 20.97 -4.42 1.96
CA ARG A 92 21.58 -4.11 0.65
C ARG A 92 21.38 -2.64 0.23
N LEU A 93 20.20 -2.08 0.52
CA LEU A 93 19.76 -0.76 0.05
C LEU A 93 19.40 0.17 1.22
N SER A 94 20.18 0.11 2.30
CA SER A 94 19.90 0.81 3.55
C SER A 94 19.71 2.32 3.41
N SER A 95 20.39 2.96 2.45
CA SER A 95 20.23 4.38 2.14
C SER A 95 18.85 4.71 1.55
N LEU A 96 18.31 3.86 0.68
CA LEU A 96 16.99 4.03 0.07
C LEU A 96 15.86 3.81 1.09
N TYR A 97 16.10 2.96 2.08
CA TYR A 97 15.12 2.60 3.10
C TYR A 97 15.31 3.34 4.43
N LYS A 98 15.96 4.51 4.40
CA LYS A 98 16.02 5.41 5.56
C LYS A 98 14.61 5.70 6.08
N GLY A 99 14.42 5.55 7.39
CA GLY A 99 13.13 5.72 8.06
C GLY A 99 12.23 4.47 8.09
N ALA A 100 12.63 3.38 7.44
CA ALA A 100 11.92 2.10 7.60
C ALA A 100 12.01 1.60 9.04
N ARG A 101 10.94 0.99 9.53
CA ARG A 101 10.81 0.47 10.90
C ARG A 101 10.73 -1.04 10.86
N LYS A 102 11.40 -1.70 11.79
CA LYS A 102 11.33 -3.16 11.94
C LYS A 102 9.90 -3.58 12.26
N THR A 103 9.43 -4.66 11.65
CA THR A 103 8.14 -5.27 11.97
C THR A 103 8.33 -6.54 12.79
N GLY A 104 7.23 -7.12 13.25
CA GLY A 104 7.23 -8.46 13.84
C GLY A 104 6.98 -9.58 12.82
N ILE A 105 6.92 -9.29 11.51
CA ILE A 105 6.64 -10.26 10.44
C ILE A 105 7.93 -11.02 10.11
N GLU A 106 7.82 -12.34 10.05
CA GLU A 106 8.90 -13.24 9.63
C GLU A 106 8.35 -14.29 8.65
N ILE A 107 8.82 -14.28 7.40
CA ILE A 107 8.38 -15.21 6.34
C ILE A 107 9.59 -16.05 5.96
N ASP A 108 9.47 -17.38 6.02
CA ASP A 108 10.55 -18.33 5.69
C ASP A 108 11.89 -18.02 6.42
N GLY A 109 11.81 -17.51 7.66
CA GLY A 109 12.98 -17.14 8.48
C GLY A 109 13.61 -15.79 8.14
N GLU A 110 13.07 -15.07 7.15
CA GLU A 110 13.45 -13.71 6.80
C GLU A 110 12.54 -12.69 7.48
N ARG A 111 13.14 -11.70 8.14
CA ARG A 111 12.40 -10.63 8.83
C ARG A 111 12.07 -9.49 7.87
N TYR A 112 10.96 -8.84 8.12
CA TYR A 112 10.51 -7.71 7.29
C TYR A 112 10.52 -6.37 8.05
N TYR A 113 10.87 -5.33 7.31
CA TYR A 113 10.75 -3.92 7.70
C TYR A 113 9.54 -3.32 6.97
N ARG A 114 9.00 -2.22 7.48
CA ARG A 114 7.96 -1.45 6.80
C ARG A 114 8.44 -0.02 6.58
N LYS A 115 8.08 0.54 5.43
CA LYS A 115 8.28 1.95 5.12
C LYS A 115 6.97 2.55 4.63
N LEU A 116 6.64 3.73 5.14
CA LEU A 116 5.52 4.51 4.63
C LEU A 116 5.89 5.08 3.26
N ILE A 117 5.03 4.84 2.28
CA ILE A 117 5.11 5.39 0.93
C ILE A 117 3.97 6.38 0.79
N PRO A 118 4.25 7.64 0.38
CA PRO A 118 3.20 8.60 0.10
C PRO A 118 2.42 8.18 -1.16
N VAL A 119 1.11 8.34 -1.12
CA VAL A 119 0.27 8.31 -2.33
C VAL A 119 0.32 9.71 -2.94
N SER A 120 0.65 9.80 -4.22
CA SER A 120 0.67 11.06 -4.96
C SER A 120 -0.27 10.94 -6.14
N VAL A 121 -1.20 11.89 -6.28
CA VAL A 121 -2.11 11.94 -7.43
C VAL A 121 -1.51 12.90 -8.46
N GLU A 122 -1.25 12.40 -9.66
CA GLU A 122 -0.65 13.17 -10.75
C GLU A 122 -1.69 13.47 -11.86
N PRO A 123 -2.04 14.74 -12.12
CA PRO A 123 -2.94 15.08 -13.21
C PRO A 123 -2.23 14.89 -14.57
N THR A 124 -2.85 14.14 -15.47
CA THR A 124 -2.33 13.91 -16.83
C THR A 124 -3.25 14.54 -17.87
N VAL A 125 -2.67 15.30 -18.81
CA VAL A 125 -3.39 15.83 -19.98
C VAL A 125 -3.14 14.93 -21.18
N VAL A 126 -4.21 14.34 -21.74
CA VAL A 126 -4.14 13.52 -22.94
C VAL A 126 -4.62 14.32 -24.15
N VAL A 127 -3.72 14.62 -25.09
CA VAL A 127 -4.06 15.27 -26.36
C VAL A 127 -4.30 14.17 -27.40
N SER A 128 -5.58 13.94 -27.73
CA SER A 128 -5.94 13.09 -28.86
C SER A 128 -5.84 13.88 -30.15
N THR A 129 -5.02 13.42 -31.09
CA THR A 129 -4.89 14.01 -32.44
C THR A 129 -5.77 13.29 -33.46
N ASN A 130 -6.80 12.55 -33.02
CA ASN A 130 -7.79 11.98 -33.94
C ASN A 130 -8.65 13.11 -34.52
N PHE A 131 -8.10 13.81 -35.50
CA PHE A 131 -8.87 14.57 -36.47
C PHE A 131 -9.51 13.56 -37.42
N TYR A 132 -10.80 13.30 -37.21
CA TYR A 132 -11.65 12.61 -38.19
C TYR A 132 -11.83 13.48 -39.44
#